data_AF-A0AAU3SJS2-F1
#
_entry.id   AF-A0AAU3SJS2-F1
#
_cell.length_a   1.000
_cell.length_b   1.000
_cell.length_c   1.000
_cell.angle_alpha   90.00
_cell.angle_beta   90.00
_cell.angle_gamma   90.00
#
_symmetry.space_group_name_H-M   'P 1'
#
loop_
_entity.id
_entity.type
_entity.pdbx_description
1 polymer ?
#
loop_
_entity_poly.entity_id
_entity_poly.type
_entity_poly.pdbx_seq_one_letter_code
_entity_poly.pdbx_strand_id
1 'polypeptide(L)'
;MEKLFEQFEKAGDDAHAEKRKVADQVIEALTAHAWIEEKIFYPAAREAAPDTKVHVLESIGPSSSLDPSDERFDAKMSVLMENVRHHVEEEEKEWFPDVRKAVGRNRLTEVGQQMEAARKKAPGSPLAVPSAKK
;
A
#
# COMPACT_ATOMS: atom_id res chain seq x y z
N MET A 1 5.39 7.09 2.60
CA MET A 1 5.68 5.69 2.96
C MET A 1 7.18 5.48 3.02
N GLU A 2 7.93 5.83 1.98
CA GLU A 2 9.40 5.68 1.95
C GLU A 2 10.15 6.21 3.18
N LYS A 3 9.79 7.39 3.70
CA LYS A 3 10.40 7.92 4.94
C LYS A 3 10.23 7.01 6.15
N LEU A 4 9.12 6.28 6.25
CA LEU A 4 8.90 5.32 7.33
C LEU A 4 9.77 4.07 7.11
N PHE A 5 9.94 3.64 5.85
CA PHE A 5 10.82 2.52 5.52
C PHE A 5 12.27 2.83 5.87
N GLU A 6 12.76 4.00 5.45
CA GLU A 6 14.09 4.47 5.82
C GLU A 6 14.26 4.58 7.34
N GLN A 7 13.23 5.02 8.07
CA GLN A 7 13.29 5.11 9.53
C GLN A 7 13.40 3.71 10.15
N PHE A 8 12.63 2.74 9.65
CA PHE A 8 12.70 1.35 10.10
C PHE A 8 14.08 0.75 9.84
N GLU A 9 14.62 0.92 8.63
CA GLU A 9 15.92 0.40 8.19
C GLU A 9 17.10 1.02 8.95
N LYS A 10 16.96 2.26 9.41
CA LYS A 10 17.99 2.97 10.20
C LYS A 10 17.89 2.69 11.71
N ALA A 11 16.80 2.12 12.18
CA ALA A 11 16.63 1.80 13.59
C ALA A 11 17.59 0.66 13.99
N GLY A 12 18.28 0.81 15.12
CA GLY A 12 19.21 -0.21 15.60
C GLY A 12 18.51 -1.53 15.94
N ASP A 13 19.28 -2.62 16.00
CA ASP A 13 18.77 -3.97 16.21
C ASP A 13 17.91 -4.08 17.49
N ASP A 14 18.35 -3.46 18.58
CA ASP A 14 17.67 -3.46 19.88
C ASP A 14 16.56 -2.39 20.01
N ALA A 15 16.29 -1.59 18.96
CA ALA A 15 15.32 -0.50 18.99
C ALA A 15 13.86 -0.97 18.84
N HIS A 16 13.48 -2.06 19.52
CA HIS A 16 12.19 -2.74 19.35
C HIS A 16 10.97 -1.82 19.48
N ALA A 17 10.98 -0.88 20.43
CA ALA A 17 9.88 0.06 20.63
C ALA A 17 9.72 1.05 19.46
N GLU A 18 10.85 1.53 18.90
CA GLU A 18 10.83 2.40 17.72
C GLU A 18 10.39 1.61 16.48
N LYS A 19 11.02 0.46 16.25
CA LYS A 19 10.66 -0.44 15.14
C LYS A 19 9.18 -0.81 15.16
N ARG A 20 8.62 -1.13 16.33
CA ARG A 20 7.18 -1.38 16.48
C ARG A 20 6.35 -0.18 16.07
N LYS A 21 6.67 1.01 16.59
CA LYS A 21 5.95 2.25 16.28
C LYS A 21 5.97 2.54 14.78
N VAL A 22 7.13 2.39 14.13
CA VAL A 22 7.28 2.63 12.69
C VAL A 22 6.51 1.57 11.89
N ALA A 23 6.58 0.30 12.28
CA ALA A 23 5.82 -0.77 11.65
C ALA A 23 4.31 -0.52 11.72
N ASP A 24 3.78 -0.09 12.88
CA ASP A 24 2.36 0.26 13.02
C ASP A 24 1.96 1.40 12.07
N GLN A 25 2.81 2.42 11.94
CA GLN A 25 2.58 3.52 10.99
C GLN A 25 2.64 3.08 9.52
N VAL A 26 3.55 2.16 9.19
CA VAL A 26 3.63 1.54 7.87
C VAL A 26 2.34 0.78 7.56
N ILE A 27 1.89 -0.06 8.48
CA ILE A 27 0.69 -0.88 8.34
C ILE A 27 -0.55 0.00 8.17
N GLU A 28 -0.69 1.06 8.97
CA GLU A 28 -1.79 2.02 8.85
C GLU A 28 -1.78 2.72 7.47
N ALA A 29 -0.62 3.25 7.07
CA ALA A 29 -0.48 3.93 5.79
C ALA A 29 -0.77 2.98 4.60
N LEU A 30 -0.33 1.73 4.70
CA LEU A 30 -0.50 0.72 3.67
C LEU A 30 -1.95 0.23 3.58
N THR A 31 -2.61 0.07 4.73
CA THR A 31 -4.04 -0.23 4.81
C THR A 31 -4.85 0.83 4.08
N ALA A 32 -4.54 2.11 4.32
CA ALA A 32 -5.24 3.20 3.65
C ALA A 32 -4.96 3.23 2.15
N HIS A 33 -3.70 3.04 1.73
CA HIS A 33 -3.28 2.99 0.34
C HIS A 33 -4.03 1.88 -0.44
N ALA A 34 -3.89 0.63 -0.01
CA ALA A 34 -4.51 -0.51 -0.66
C ALA A 34 -6.05 -0.41 -0.67
N TRP A 35 -6.66 0.06 0.42
CA TRP A 35 -8.11 0.22 0.47
C TRP A 35 -8.62 1.26 -0.54
N ILE A 36 -7.94 2.40 -0.70
CA ILE A 36 -8.32 3.43 -1.68
C ILE A 36 -8.16 2.88 -3.10
N GLU A 37 -7.05 2.18 -3.36
CA GLU A 37 -6.77 1.63 -4.68
C GLU A 37 -7.81 0.60 -5.10
N GLU A 38 -8.10 -0.36 -4.23
CA GLU A 38 -9.10 -1.39 -4.52
C GLU A 38 -10.52 -0.86 -4.66
N LYS A 39 -10.86 0.24 -3.97
CA LYS A 39 -12.20 0.83 -4.01
C LYS A 39 -12.41 1.79 -5.17
N ILE A 40 -11.36 2.45 -5.65
CA ILE A 40 -11.49 3.60 -6.55
C ILE A 40 -10.55 3.47 -7.74
N PHE A 41 -9.25 3.32 -7.48
CA PHE A 41 -8.26 3.33 -8.56
C PHE A 41 -8.38 2.10 -9.47
N TYR A 42 -8.36 0.88 -8.94
CA TYR A 42 -8.43 -0.34 -9.75
C TYR A 42 -9.72 -0.47 -10.55
N PRO A 43 -10.92 -0.13 -10.02
CA PRO A 43 -12.12 -0.07 -10.84
C PRO A 43 -12.00 0.91 -12.02
N ALA A 44 -11.52 2.14 -11.77
CA ALA A 44 -11.36 3.14 -12.83
C ALA A 44 -10.27 2.77 -13.85
N ALA A 45 -9.17 2.18 -13.38
CA ALA A 45 -8.08 1.70 -14.23
C ALA A 45 -8.53 0.55 -15.13
N ARG A 46 -9.27 -0.43 -14.59
CA ARG A 46 -9.79 -1.57 -15.38
C ARG A 46 -10.86 -1.17 -16.38
N GLU A 47 -11.69 -0.17 -16.05
CA GLU A 47 -12.68 0.37 -16.98
C GLU A 47 -11.99 1.01 -18.20
N ALA A 48 -10.89 1.72 -17.97
CA ALA A 48 -10.20 2.46 -19.02
C ALA A 48 -9.12 1.65 -19.76
N ALA A 49 -8.46 0.72 -19.08
CA ALA A 49 -7.37 -0.11 -19.59
C ALA A 49 -7.61 -1.59 -19.21
N PRO A 50 -8.61 -2.25 -19.83
CA PRO A 50 -9.03 -3.60 -19.45
C PRO A 50 -7.96 -4.68 -19.69
N ASP A 51 -6.99 -4.42 -20.59
CA ASP A 51 -5.90 -5.34 -20.91
C ASP A 51 -4.70 -5.24 -19.94
N THR A 52 -4.68 -4.25 -19.05
CA THR A 52 -3.61 -4.07 -18.07
C THR A 52 -3.74 -5.13 -16.96
N LYS A 53 -2.68 -5.91 -16.74
CA LYS A 53 -2.64 -6.90 -15.65
C LYS A 53 -2.52 -6.17 -14.31
N VAL A 54 -3.57 -6.27 -13.49
CA VAL A 54 -3.60 -5.65 -12.18
C VAL A 54 -2.97 -6.57 -11.13
N HIS A 55 -1.71 -6.31 -10.76
CA HIS A 55 -1.06 -6.86 -9.58
C HIS A 55 -1.61 -6.16 -8.33
N VAL A 56 -2.40 -6.88 -7.54
CA VAL A 56 -2.87 -6.38 -6.25
C VAL A 56 -1.82 -6.75 -5.21
N LEU A 57 -1.42 -5.82 -4.37
CA LEU A 57 -0.53 -6.13 -3.26
C LEU A 57 -1.14 -7.23 -2.38
N GLU A 58 -0.61 -8.45 -2.48
CA GLU A 58 -1.08 -9.58 -1.69
C GLU A 58 -0.55 -9.46 -0.24
N SER A 59 -1.48 -9.37 0.71
CA SER A 59 -1.27 -9.55 2.15
C SER A 59 -0.47 -8.49 2.93
N ILE A 60 -1.20 -7.51 3.47
CA ILE A 60 -0.77 -6.63 4.58
C ILE A 60 -0.94 -7.35 5.96
N GLY A 61 -1.59 -8.50 5.99
CA GLY A 61 -2.14 -9.13 7.21
C GLY A 61 -1.12 -9.64 8.25
N PRO A 62 -0.21 -10.57 7.92
CA PRO A 62 0.50 -11.37 8.94
C PRO A 62 1.72 -10.70 9.59
N SER A 63 2.11 -9.49 9.18
CA SER A 63 3.23 -8.74 9.79
C SER A 63 2.79 -7.97 11.04
N SER A 64 1.53 -7.48 11.08
CA SER A 64 0.99 -6.65 12.17
C SER A 64 0.88 -7.33 13.54
N SER A 65 0.87 -8.67 13.57
CA SER A 65 0.70 -9.47 14.78
C SER A 65 2.00 -9.99 15.38
N LEU A 66 3.16 -9.67 14.80
CA LEU A 66 4.45 -10.12 15.33
C LEU A 66 4.96 -9.22 16.46
N ASP A 67 5.61 -9.85 17.43
CA ASP A 67 6.34 -9.18 18.49
C ASP A 67 7.63 -8.56 17.90
N PRO A 68 7.96 -7.29 18.18
CA PRO A 68 9.17 -6.65 17.66
C PRO A 68 10.49 -7.26 18.16
N SER A 69 10.45 -8.09 19.21
CA SER A 69 11.59 -8.86 19.71
C SER A 69 11.72 -10.25 19.05
N ASP A 70 10.74 -10.67 18.26
CA ASP A 70 10.82 -11.90 17.47
C ASP A 70 11.90 -11.74 16.38
N GLU A 71 12.78 -12.72 16.27
CA GLU A 71 13.87 -12.76 15.27
C GLU A 71 13.36 -12.59 13.82
N ARG A 72 12.09 -12.90 13.57
CA ARG A 72 11.45 -12.83 12.24
C ARG A 72 10.83 -11.46 11.97
N PHE A 73 10.70 -10.59 12.96
CA PHE A 73 10.00 -9.32 12.82
C PHE A 73 10.65 -8.44 11.74
N ASP A 74 11.96 -8.22 11.86
CA ASP A 74 12.73 -7.41 10.91
C ASP A 74 12.70 -8.03 9.50
N ALA A 75 12.90 -9.35 9.41
CA ALA A 75 12.85 -10.05 8.13
C ALA A 75 11.49 -9.89 7.44
N LYS A 76 10.38 -10.04 8.17
CA LYS A 76 9.03 -9.85 7.61
C LYS A 76 8.76 -8.40 7.22
N MET A 77 9.22 -7.44 8.02
CA MET A 77 9.08 -6.02 7.68
C MET A 77 9.88 -5.69 6.42
N SER A 78 11.11 -6.19 6.28
CA SER A 78 11.92 -6.01 5.07
C SER A 78 11.24 -6.57 3.82
N VAL A 79 10.71 -7.81 3.89
CA VAL A 79 9.96 -8.40 2.77
C VAL A 79 8.70 -7.58 2.44
N LEU A 80 7.97 -7.10 3.44
CA LEU A 80 6.81 -6.23 3.21
C LEU A 80 7.22 -4.94 2.51
N MET A 81 8.28 -4.27 2.97
CA MET A 81 8.76 -3.02 2.38
C MET A 81 9.23 -3.22 0.93
N GLU A 82 9.93 -4.32 0.65
CA GLU A 82 10.34 -4.68 -0.71
C GLU A 82 9.13 -4.93 -1.63
N ASN A 83 8.15 -5.72 -1.17
CA ASN A 83 6.92 -5.97 -1.93
C ASN A 83 6.15 -4.68 -2.23
N VAL A 84 6.07 -3.76 -1.27
CA VAL A 84 5.43 -2.46 -1.46
C VAL A 84 6.21 -1.60 -2.46
N ARG A 85 7.54 -1.56 -2.37
CA ARG A 85 8.37 -0.79 -3.31
C ARG A 85 8.20 -1.31 -4.74
N HIS A 86 8.25 -2.62 -4.95
CA HIS A 86 8.01 -3.23 -6.25
C HIS A 86 6.59 -2.93 -6.77
N HIS A 87 5.57 -3.08 -5.91
CA HIS A 87 4.18 -2.76 -6.26
C HIS A 87 4.01 -1.32 -6.76
N VAL A 88 4.53 -0.34 -6.01
CA VAL A 88 4.45 1.08 -6.38
C VAL A 88 5.23 1.35 -7.67
N GLU A 89 6.40 0.73 -7.85
CA GLU A 89 7.21 0.88 -9.06
C GLU A 89 6.48 0.36 -10.30
N GLU A 90 5.82 -0.79 -10.22
CA GLU A 90 4.99 -1.34 -11.30
C GLU A 90 3.82 -0.41 -11.64
N GLU A 91 3.09 0.07 -10.64
CA GLU A 91 1.97 1.00 -10.85
C GLU A 91 2.43 2.30 -11.52
N GLU A 92 3.54 2.89 -11.07
CA GLU A 92 4.06 4.14 -11.62
C GLU A 92 4.60 4.00 -13.04
N LYS A 93 5.28 2.88 -13.35
CA LYS A 93 5.95 2.68 -14.64
C LYS A 93 5.04 2.10 -15.71
N GLU A 94 4.13 1.22 -15.33
CA GLU A 94 3.32 0.48 -16.30
C GLU A 94 1.89 1.04 -16.33
N TRP A 95 1.24 1.20 -15.19
CA TRP A 95 -0.21 1.45 -15.19
C TRP A 95 -0.55 2.92 -15.26
N PHE A 96 0.13 3.78 -14.50
CA PHE A 96 -0.17 5.20 -14.52
C PHE A 96 -0.05 5.80 -15.93
N PRO A 97 0.95 5.43 -16.76
CA PRO A 97 0.98 5.86 -18.16
C PRO A 97 -0.23 5.39 -18.96
N ASP A 98 -0.65 4.12 -18.83
CA ASP A 98 -1.73 3.56 -19.61
C ASP A 98 -3.11 4.07 -19.19
N VAL A 99 -3.34 4.16 -17.87
CA VAL A 99 -4.52 4.81 -17.29
C VAL A 99 -4.57 6.29 -17.71
N ARG A 100 -3.43 7.01 -17.69
CA ARG A 100 -3.39 8.42 -18.13
C ARG A 100 -3.76 8.58 -19.60
N LYS A 101 -3.27 7.70 -20.48
CA LYS A 101 -3.60 7.70 -21.91
C LYS A 101 -5.09 7.40 -22.15
N ALA A 102 -5.66 6.45 -21.40
CA ALA A 102 -7.01 5.96 -21.65
C ALA A 102 -8.12 6.83 -21.01
N VAL A 103 -7.89 7.37 -19.81
CA VAL A 103 -8.93 8.02 -18.99
C VAL A 103 -9.15 9.50 -19.36
N GLY A 104 -8.10 10.19 -19.80
CA GLY A 104 -8.13 11.64 -20.05
C GLY A 104 -8.18 12.50 -18.79
N ARG A 105 -7.75 13.77 -18.91
CA ARG A 105 -7.43 14.66 -17.78
C ARG A 105 -8.60 14.94 -16.82
N ASN A 106 -9.82 15.07 -17.33
CA ASN A 106 -10.99 15.41 -16.51
C ASN A 106 -11.37 14.25 -15.57
N ARG A 107 -11.41 13.03 -16.10
CA ARG A 107 -11.74 11.85 -15.30
C ARG A 107 -10.61 11.48 -14.34
N LEU A 108 -9.33 11.69 -14.71
CA LEU A 108 -8.22 11.57 -13.75
C LEU A 108 -8.36 12.53 -12.56
N THR A 109 -8.82 13.77 -12.82
CA THR A 109 -9.06 14.76 -11.77
C THR A 109 -10.19 14.30 -10.85
N GLU A 110 -11.28 13.77 -11.43
CA GLU A 110 -12.40 13.21 -10.67
C GLU A 110 -11.98 12.02 -9.80
N VAL A 111 -11.23 11.07 -10.36
CA VAL A 111 -10.68 9.92 -9.63
C VAL A 111 -9.77 10.39 -8.49
N GLY A 112 -8.89 11.37 -8.73
CA GLY A 112 -8.04 11.94 -7.69
C GLY A 112 -8.84 12.55 -6.52
N GLN A 113 -9.89 13.32 -6.83
CA GLN A 113 -10.77 13.89 -5.80
C GLN A 113 -11.52 12.80 -5.01
N GLN A 114 -11.97 11.74 -5.68
CA GLN A 114 -12.59 10.59 -5.01
C GLN A 114 -11.61 9.88 -4.08
N MET A 115 -10.36 9.66 -4.52
CA MET A 115 -9.30 9.07 -3.71
C MET A 115 -8.98 9.92 -2.47
N GLU A 116 -8.84 11.24 -2.62
CA GLU A 116 -8.60 12.15 -1.49
C GLU A 116 -9.76 12.15 -0.48
N ALA A 117 -11.00 12.16 -0.97
CA ALA A 117 -12.19 12.10 -0.12
C ALA A 117 -12.29 10.77 0.62
N ALA A 118 -11.93 9.67 -0.05
CA ALA A 118 -11.97 8.33 0.51
C ALA A 118 -10.85 8.07 1.50
N ARG A 119 -9.67 8.70 1.34
CA ARG A 119 -8.54 8.58 2.28
C ARG A 119 -8.94 8.88 3.73
N LYS A 120 -9.85 9.83 3.94
CA LYS A 120 -10.37 10.18 5.28
C LYS A 120 -11.28 9.11 5.89
N LYS A 121 -11.79 8.20 5.07
CA LYS A 121 -12.70 7.10 5.43
C LYS A 121 -12.00 5.75 5.41
N ALA A 122 -10.70 5.73 5.10
CA ALA A 122 -9.93 4.51 5.08
C ALA A 122 -9.98 3.83 6.46
N PRO A 123 -10.17 2.50 6.52
CA PRO A 123 -10.20 1.78 7.78
C PRO A 123 -8.81 1.79 8.43
N GLY A 124 -8.76 1.77 9.76
CA GLY A 124 -7.50 1.60 10.50
C GLY A 124 -7.05 0.15 10.63
N SER A 125 -7.78 -0.82 10.07
CA SER A 125 -7.50 -2.25 10.18
C SER A 125 -7.15 -2.86 8.81
N PRO A 126 -6.00 -3.55 8.68
CA PRO A 126 -5.62 -4.27 7.46
C PRO A 126 -6.66 -5.29 7.00
N LEU A 127 -7.38 -5.91 7.94
CA LEU A 127 -8.43 -6.90 7.64
C LEU A 127 -9.67 -6.31 6.95
N ALA A 128 -9.79 -4.98 6.93
CA ALA A 128 -10.86 -4.28 6.24
C ALA A 128 -10.52 -4.01 4.76
N VAL A 129 -9.28 -4.26 4.33
CA VAL A 129 -8.88 -4.19 2.92
C VAL A 129 -9.52 -5.37 2.17
N PRO A 130 -10.14 -5.18 0.99
CA PRO A 130 -10.87 -6.27 0.32
C PRO A 130 -9.98 -7.46 -0.09
N SER A 131 -8.73 -7.23 -0.48
CA SER A 131 -7.75 -8.28 -0.76
C SER A 131 -7.39 -9.13 0.47
N ALA A 132 -7.48 -8.60 1.69
CA ALA A 132 -7.17 -9.33 2.92
C ALA A 132 -8.20 -10.43 3.26
N LYS A 133 -9.31 -10.54 2.50
CA LYS A 133 -10.38 -11.53 2.70
C LYS A 133 -10.36 -12.68 1.69
N LYS A 134 -9.40 -12.67 0.75
CA LYS A 134 -9.23 -13.71 -0.26
C LYS A 134 -8.15 -14.69 0.16
#